data_AF-E2SL48-F1
#
_entry.id   AF-E2SL48-F1
#
_cell.length_a   1.000
_cell.length_b   1.000
_cell.length_c   1.000
_cell.angle_alpha   90.00
_cell.angle_beta   90.00
_cell.angle_gamma   90.00
#
_symmetry.space_group_name_H-M   'P 1'
#
loop_
_entity.id
_entity.type
_entity.pdbx_description
1 polymer ?
#
loop_
_entity_poly.entity_id
_entity_poly.type
_entity_poly.pdbx_seq_one_letter_code
_entity_poly.pdbx_strand_id
1 'polypeptide(L)'
;MNRNLHELRKENNRLDEALCKDYQSLMTDIVCYLRGANISELQQESVRYDLTVMLLDAQQKQLPLTEVFPKDYKAFCDTIIAELPPRSRREKLQERLNIACLLFAVLGVINLFISRDGIQALLKFNIKATYSLSLSTLLLDFLLAICAIGIVLWICRSSFENNERTVQKYAILLWLFVLAASVVCMMLFQNIILLQFPIWLLITTSICCYLLHLFLERAPHTGAKR
;
A
#
# COMPACT_ATOMS: atom_id res chain seq x y z
N MET A 1 -15.76 9.42 21.06
CA MET A 1 -15.09 10.71 20.77
C MET A 1 -14.74 10.72 19.28
N ASN A 2 -15.38 11.57 18.47
CA ASN A 2 -15.20 11.54 17.01
C ASN A 2 -13.91 12.30 16.64
N ARG A 3 -12.75 11.73 16.92
CA ARG A 3 -11.45 12.30 16.51
C ARG A 3 -11.39 12.26 14.98
N ASN A 4 -10.93 13.35 14.37
CA ASN A 4 -10.64 13.35 12.93
C ASN A 4 -9.48 12.38 12.67
N LEU A 5 -9.61 11.48 11.68
CA LEU A 5 -8.57 10.52 11.31
C LEU A 5 -7.20 11.17 11.12
N HIS A 6 -7.17 12.38 10.53
CA HIS A 6 -5.94 13.13 10.32
C HIS A 6 -5.29 13.57 11.65
N GLU A 7 -6.08 14.03 12.62
CA GLU A 7 -5.58 14.41 13.94
C GLU A 7 -5.06 13.18 14.70
N LEU A 8 -5.76 12.05 14.60
CA LEU A 8 -5.34 10.81 15.23
C LEU A 8 -4.03 10.29 14.64
N ARG A 9 -3.86 10.33 13.31
CA ARG A 9 -2.58 10.00 12.65
C ARG A 9 -1.44 10.89 13.14
N LYS A 10 -1.68 12.20 13.23
CA LYS A 10 -0.66 13.15 13.68
C LYS A 10 -0.24 12.87 15.13
N GLU A 11 -1.21 12.59 15.99
CA GLU A 11 -0.93 12.27 17.38
C GLU A 11 -0.21 10.93 17.54
N ASN A 12 -0.62 9.89 16.81
CA ASN A 12 0.08 8.61 16.81
C ASN A 12 1.53 8.73 16.36
N ASN A 13 1.79 9.51 15.30
CA ASN A 13 3.17 9.76 14.86
C ASN A 13 4.00 10.43 15.96
N ARG A 14 3.43 11.41 16.67
CA ARG A 14 4.11 12.09 17.78
C ARG A 14 4.40 11.15 18.95
N LEU A 15 3.49 10.22 19.25
CA LEU A 15 3.68 9.24 20.33
C LEU A 15 4.71 8.17 19.95
N ASP A 16 4.69 7.69 18.71
CA ASP A 16 5.65 6.70 18.21
C ASP A 16 7.09 7.22 18.22
N GLU A 17 7.29 8.53 17.97
CA GLU A 17 8.60 9.18 18.09
C GLU A 17 9.17 9.18 19.52
N ALA A 18 8.33 9.01 20.54
CA ALA A 18 8.76 8.94 21.94
C ALA A 18 9.16 7.53 22.39
N LEU A 19 8.95 6.50 21.56
CA LEU A 19 9.38 5.13 21.84
C LEU A 19 10.88 4.98 21.58
N CYS A 20 11.55 4.18 22.41
CA CYS A 20 12.90 3.74 22.13
C CYS A 20 12.92 2.67 21.03
N LYS A 21 14.10 2.36 20.48
CA LYS A 21 14.25 1.52 19.27
C LYS A 21 13.57 0.15 19.38
N ASP A 22 13.69 -0.53 20.51
CA ASP A 22 13.15 -1.88 20.69
C ASP A 22 11.61 -1.86 20.66
N TYR A 23 11.01 -0.89 21.36
CA TYR A 23 9.57 -0.68 21.38
C TYR A 23 9.04 -0.18 20.02
N GLN A 24 9.81 0.66 19.34
CA GLN A 24 9.49 1.16 18.00
C GLN A 24 9.49 0.05 16.94
N SER A 25 10.43 -0.90 17.02
CA SER A 25 10.46 -2.06 16.14
C SER A 25 9.20 -2.90 16.30
N LEU A 26 8.83 -3.21 17.54
CA LEU A 26 7.60 -3.96 17.83
C LEU A 26 6.35 -3.22 17.35
N MET A 27 6.25 -1.90 17.61
CA MET A 27 5.13 -1.09 17.13
C MET A 27 5.05 -1.10 15.59
N THR A 28 6.19 -1.07 14.90
CA THR A 28 6.22 -1.18 13.43
C THR A 28 5.62 -2.51 12.95
N ASP A 29 5.96 -3.62 13.60
CA ASP A 29 5.42 -4.95 13.25
C ASP A 29 3.92 -5.04 13.51
N ILE A 30 3.45 -4.44 14.62
CA ILE A 30 2.03 -4.32 14.97
C ILE A 30 1.28 -3.51 13.91
N VAL A 31 1.77 -2.32 13.56
CA VAL A 31 1.11 -1.46 12.57
C VAL A 31 1.08 -2.13 11.20
N CYS A 32 2.16 -2.81 10.79
CA CYS A 32 2.19 -3.63 9.58
C CYS A 32 1.15 -4.74 9.61
N TYR A 33 0.97 -5.42 10.74
CA TYR A 33 -0.03 -6.47 10.90
C TYR A 33 -1.45 -5.91 10.81
N LEU A 34 -1.76 -4.85 11.56
CA LEU A 34 -3.05 -4.18 11.56
C LEU A 34 -3.43 -3.66 10.17
N ARG A 35 -2.45 -3.22 9.36
CA ARG A 35 -2.69 -2.75 7.99
C ARG A 35 -3.28 -3.84 7.10
N GLY A 36 -2.87 -5.09 7.28
CA GLY A 36 -3.42 -6.24 6.56
C GLY A 36 -4.73 -6.80 7.15
N ALA A 37 -5.14 -6.31 8.31
CA ALA A 37 -6.34 -6.77 9.00
C ALA A 37 -7.63 -6.16 8.42
N ASN A 38 -8.74 -6.88 8.58
CA ASN A 38 -10.04 -6.51 8.03
C ASN A 38 -10.79 -5.46 8.90
N ILE A 39 -10.10 -4.40 9.33
CA ILE A 39 -10.61 -3.33 10.19
C ILE A 39 -10.41 -1.96 9.53
N SER A 40 -11.34 -1.02 9.71
CA SER A 40 -11.29 0.32 9.08
C SER A 40 -10.03 1.09 9.48
N GLU A 41 -9.61 2.06 8.66
CA GLU A 41 -8.41 2.86 8.95
C GLU A 41 -8.52 3.63 10.28
N LEU A 42 -9.72 4.12 10.61
CA LEU A 42 -9.97 4.78 11.89
C LEU A 42 -9.76 3.82 13.07
N GLN A 43 -10.20 2.56 12.93
CA GLN A 43 -9.96 1.54 13.95
C GLN A 43 -8.48 1.17 14.03
N GLN A 44 -7.78 1.05 12.90
CA GLN A 44 -6.33 0.80 12.89
C GLN A 44 -5.57 1.88 13.66
N GLU A 45 -5.86 3.16 13.38
CA GLU A 45 -5.21 4.27 14.10
C GLU A 45 -5.66 4.38 15.57
N SER A 46 -6.89 3.97 15.89
CA SER A 46 -7.34 3.93 17.29
C SER A 46 -6.61 2.85 18.08
N VAL A 47 -6.48 1.64 17.52
CA VAL A 47 -5.71 0.54 18.12
C VAL A 47 -4.24 0.92 18.23
N ARG A 48 -3.66 1.54 17.20
CA ARG A 48 -2.28 2.05 17.24
C ARG A 48 -2.09 3.02 18.41
N TYR A 49 -2.99 3.98 18.58
CA TYR A 49 -2.94 4.92 19.71
C TYR A 49 -2.90 4.20 21.06
N ASP A 50 -3.85 3.30 21.29
CA ASP A 50 -4.00 2.59 22.56
C ASP A 50 -2.75 1.72 22.86
N LEU A 51 -2.21 1.04 21.84
CA LEU A 51 -1.01 0.23 21.97
C LEU A 51 0.25 1.07 22.15
N THR A 52 0.37 2.22 21.49
CA THR A 52 1.52 3.13 21.68
C THR A 52 1.51 3.70 23.10
N VAL A 53 0.36 4.08 23.64
CA VAL A 53 0.23 4.54 25.02
C VAL A 53 0.61 3.43 26.01
N MET A 54 0.14 2.20 25.78
CA MET A 54 0.51 1.04 26.61
C MET A 54 2.02 0.78 26.59
N LEU A 55 2.64 0.85 25.41
CA LEU A 55 4.09 0.71 25.24
C LEU A 55 4.88 1.82 25.94
N LEU A 56 4.40 3.07 25.89
CA LEU A 56 5.04 4.19 26.58
C LEU A 56 4.98 4.04 28.11
N ASP A 57 3.85 3.58 28.68
CA ASP A 57 3.73 3.31 30.12
C ASP A 57 4.68 2.19 30.56
N ALA A 58 4.76 1.11 29.77
CA ALA A 58 5.71 0.04 30.00
C ALA A 58 7.18 0.50 29.93
N GLN A 59 7.50 1.33 28.94
CA GLN A 59 8.82 1.94 28.79
C GLN A 59 9.19 2.81 30.01
N GLN A 60 8.25 3.61 30.54
CA GLN A 60 8.46 4.41 31.75
C GLN A 60 8.75 3.55 32.98
N LYS A 61 8.09 2.39 33.08
CA LYS A 61 8.30 1.40 34.15
C LYS A 61 9.53 0.52 33.93
N GLN A 62 10.26 0.70 32.83
CA GLN A 62 11.40 -0.12 32.41
C GLN A 62 11.08 -1.62 32.38
N LEU A 63 9.82 -1.96 32.06
CA LEU A 63 9.40 -3.35 31.95
C LEU A 63 10.05 -3.98 30.72
N PRO A 64 10.53 -5.22 30.80
CA PRO A 64 10.95 -5.95 29.61
C PRO A 64 9.71 -6.22 28.74
N LEU A 65 9.87 -6.13 27.41
CA LEU A 65 8.77 -6.36 26.45
C LEU A 65 8.06 -7.71 26.65
N THR A 66 8.79 -8.71 27.16
CA THR A 66 8.29 -10.05 27.48
C THR A 66 7.34 -10.12 28.68
N GLU A 67 7.32 -9.11 29.55
CA GLU A 67 6.37 -9.01 30.66
C GLU A 67 5.12 -8.19 30.32
N VAL A 68 5.22 -7.30 29.34
CA VAL A 68 4.14 -6.37 28.97
C VAL A 68 3.14 -7.03 28.03
N PHE A 69 3.60 -7.93 27.16
CA PHE A 69 2.77 -8.62 26.19
C PHE A 69 2.93 -10.15 26.30
N PRO A 70 1.87 -10.92 25.97
CA PRO A 70 1.95 -12.38 25.92
C PRO A 70 3.09 -12.83 24.99
N LYS A 71 3.60 -14.06 25.19
CA LYS A 71 4.63 -14.66 24.31
C LYS A 71 4.26 -14.70 22.82
N ASP A 72 2.99 -14.50 22.48
CA ASP A 72 2.46 -14.47 21.11
C ASP A 72 1.79 -13.12 20.81
N TYR A 73 2.55 -12.20 20.21
CA TYR A 73 2.08 -10.89 19.76
C TYR A 73 0.99 -10.98 18.70
N LYS A 74 1.05 -12.02 17.86
CA LYS A 74 0.10 -12.23 16.78
C LYS A 74 -1.26 -12.62 17.37
N ALA A 75 -1.30 -13.55 18.32
CA ALA A 75 -2.53 -13.96 19.01
C ALA A 75 -3.18 -12.79 19.77
N PHE A 76 -2.36 -11.94 20.38
CA PHE A 76 -2.85 -10.71 21.03
C PHE A 76 -3.51 -9.77 20.02
N CYS A 77 -2.86 -9.46 18.89
CA CYS A 77 -3.44 -8.64 17.84
C CYS A 77 -4.69 -9.27 17.24
N ASP A 78 -4.70 -10.59 17.03
CA ASP A 78 -5.85 -11.34 16.52
C ASP A 78 -7.06 -11.22 17.45
N THR A 79 -6.84 -11.20 18.77
CA THR A 79 -7.90 -10.98 19.77
C THR A 79 -8.50 -9.58 19.64
N ILE A 80 -7.66 -8.54 19.56
CA ILE A 80 -8.12 -7.14 19.38
C ILE A 80 -8.89 -7.00 18.08
N ILE A 81 -8.40 -7.59 16.98
CA ILE A 81 -9.04 -7.52 15.67
C ILE A 81 -10.42 -8.23 15.70
N ALA A 82 -10.54 -9.33 16.44
CA ALA A 82 -11.79 -10.10 16.54
C ALA A 82 -12.90 -9.36 17.31
N GLU A 83 -12.53 -8.48 18.25
CA GLU A 83 -13.47 -7.65 19.00
C GLU A 83 -14.00 -6.44 18.20
N LEU A 84 -13.30 -6.06 17.13
CA LEU A 84 -13.67 -4.92 16.31
C LEU A 84 -14.63 -5.30 15.17
N PRO A 85 -15.61 -4.44 14.84
CA PRO A 85 -16.48 -4.71 13.71
C PRO A 85 -15.65 -4.74 12.41
N PRO A 86 -15.87 -5.75 11.55
CA PRO A 86 -15.13 -5.88 10.30
C PRO A 86 -15.53 -4.78 9.33
N ARG A 87 -14.62 -4.45 8.39
CA ARG A 87 -14.90 -3.49 7.32
C ARG A 87 -16.19 -3.83 6.58
N SER A 88 -17.02 -2.81 6.37
CA SER A 88 -18.24 -2.91 5.58
C SER A 88 -17.92 -3.20 4.10
N ARG A 89 -18.89 -3.75 3.37
CA ARG A 89 -18.74 -3.99 1.92
C ARG A 89 -18.45 -2.70 1.13
N ARG A 90 -18.97 -1.56 1.60
CA ARG A 90 -18.76 -0.25 0.97
C ARG A 90 -17.32 0.22 1.17
N GLU A 91 -16.79 0.13 2.38
CA GLU A 91 -15.40 0.49 2.67
C GLU A 91 -14.42 -0.39 1.89
N LYS A 92 -14.67 -1.70 1.81
CA LYS A 92 -13.86 -2.62 0.98
C LYS A 92 -13.88 -2.23 -0.49
N LEU A 93 -15.04 -1.82 -1.01
CA LEU A 93 -15.16 -1.39 -2.40
C LEU A 93 -14.42 -0.07 -2.63
N GLN A 94 -14.59 0.91 -1.73
CA GLN A 94 -13.89 2.19 -1.78
C GLN A 94 -12.38 2.00 -1.74
N GLU A 95 -11.87 1.16 -0.85
CA GLU A 95 -10.44 0.83 -0.75
C GLU A 95 -9.91 0.18 -2.04
N ARG A 96 -10.64 -0.80 -2.60
CA ARG A 96 -10.24 -1.42 -3.88
C ARG A 96 -10.23 -0.43 -5.03
N LEU A 97 -11.23 0.46 -5.10
CA LEU A 97 -11.26 1.53 -6.11
C LEU A 97 -10.10 2.50 -5.90
N ASN A 98 -9.81 2.85 -4.65
CA ASN A 98 -8.70 3.72 -4.30
C ASN A 98 -7.35 3.14 -4.75
N ILE A 99 -7.10 1.87 -4.43
CA ILE A 99 -5.90 1.13 -4.86
C ILE A 99 -5.84 1.03 -6.38
N ALA A 100 -6.96 0.71 -7.05
CA ALA A 100 -7.01 0.62 -8.51
C ALA A 100 -6.71 1.96 -9.19
N CYS A 101 -7.26 3.07 -8.69
CA CYS A 101 -6.98 4.40 -9.21
C CYS A 101 -5.51 4.80 -9.00
N LEU A 102 -4.94 4.52 -7.83
CA LEU A 102 -3.53 4.79 -7.56
C LEU A 102 -2.62 3.94 -8.47
N LEU A 103 -2.89 2.64 -8.61
CA LEU A 103 -2.14 1.74 -9.49
C LEU A 103 -2.19 2.24 -10.94
N PHE A 104 -3.38 2.61 -11.44
CA PHE A 104 -3.52 3.12 -12.79
C PHE A 104 -2.72 4.42 -13.00
N ALA A 105 -2.77 5.34 -12.04
CA ALA A 105 -2.02 6.60 -12.12
C ALA A 105 -0.50 6.36 -12.12
N VAL A 106 0.00 5.52 -11.23
CA VAL A 106 1.43 5.22 -11.11
C VAL A 106 1.94 4.46 -12.35
N LEU A 107 1.23 3.43 -12.80
CA LEU A 107 1.58 2.66 -13.99
C LEU A 107 1.50 3.53 -15.26
N GLY A 108 0.51 4.41 -15.36
CA GLY A 108 0.40 5.37 -16.46
C GLY A 108 1.64 6.27 -16.56
N VAL A 109 2.10 6.80 -15.42
CA VAL A 109 3.33 7.61 -15.37
C VAL A 109 4.57 6.77 -15.72
N ILE A 110 4.72 5.57 -15.14
CA ILE A 110 5.84 4.68 -15.45
C ILE A 110 5.90 4.36 -16.96
N ASN A 111 4.76 4.04 -17.56
CA ASN A 111 4.66 3.75 -18.98
C ASN A 111 5.01 4.95 -19.88
N LEU A 112 4.70 6.18 -19.45
CA LEU A 112 5.13 7.40 -20.16
C LEU A 112 6.66 7.55 -20.16
N PHE A 113 7.34 7.19 -19.06
CA PHE A 113 8.80 7.30 -18.95
C PHE A 113 9.56 6.11 -19.56
N ILE A 114 8.97 4.93 -19.65
CA ILE A 114 9.64 3.74 -20.20
C ILE A 114 9.41 3.60 -21.70
N SER A 115 8.25 4.00 -22.20
CA SER A 115 7.93 3.87 -23.63
C SER A 115 8.74 4.84 -24.49
N ARG A 116 9.16 4.38 -25.67
CA ARG A 116 9.82 5.24 -26.67
C ARG A 116 8.93 6.41 -27.09
N ASP A 117 7.65 6.13 -27.35
CA ASP A 117 6.67 7.13 -27.76
C ASP A 117 6.45 8.18 -26.66
N GLY A 118 6.36 7.76 -25.40
CA GLY A 118 6.21 8.63 -24.24
C GLY A 118 7.42 9.54 -24.03
N ILE A 119 8.64 9.00 -24.01
CA ILE A 119 9.87 9.80 -23.89
C ILE A 119 10.00 10.79 -25.04
N GLN A 120 9.75 10.36 -26.28
CA GLN A 120 9.87 11.26 -27.44
C GLN A 120 8.84 12.40 -27.39
N ALA A 121 7.62 12.11 -26.96
CA ALA A 121 6.59 13.13 -26.79
C ALA A 121 6.95 14.12 -25.69
N LEU A 122 7.54 13.66 -24.58
CA LEU A 122 8.03 14.51 -23.50
C LEU A 122 9.18 15.41 -23.96
N LEU A 123 10.19 14.84 -24.63
CA LEU A 123 11.36 15.58 -25.14
C LEU A 123 10.99 16.62 -26.20
N LYS A 124 10.04 16.29 -27.08
CA LYS A 124 9.59 17.19 -28.17
C LYS A 124 8.40 18.07 -27.79
N PHE A 125 7.94 18.01 -26.53
CA PHE A 125 6.69 18.64 -26.08
C PHE A 125 5.48 18.38 -26.99
N ASN A 126 5.46 17.22 -27.66
CA ASN A 126 4.42 16.84 -28.61
C ASN A 126 3.36 15.95 -27.94
N ILE A 127 2.48 16.58 -27.16
CA ILE A 127 1.40 15.90 -26.42
C ILE A 127 0.32 15.25 -27.32
N LYS A 128 0.33 15.57 -28.62
CA LYS A 128 -0.56 14.96 -29.62
C LYS A 128 0.01 13.69 -30.24
N ALA A 129 1.26 13.34 -29.94
CA ALA A 129 1.84 12.09 -30.39
C ALA A 129 1.02 10.90 -29.89
N THR A 130 0.96 9.86 -30.73
CA THR A 130 0.20 8.65 -30.46
C THR A 130 1.01 7.75 -29.53
N TYR A 131 0.38 7.28 -28.47
CA TYR A 131 0.87 6.21 -27.61
C TYR A 131 0.36 4.87 -28.13
N SER A 132 1.29 3.93 -28.36
CA SER A 132 0.94 2.56 -28.73
C SER A 132 0.93 1.67 -27.48
N LEU A 133 -0.26 1.20 -27.09
CA LEU A 133 -0.42 0.24 -26.01
C LEU A 133 -0.32 -1.18 -26.57
N SER A 134 0.75 -1.88 -26.19
CA SER A 134 1.01 -3.26 -26.60
C SER A 134 0.42 -4.27 -25.61
N LEU A 135 0.14 -5.49 -26.07
CA LEU A 135 -0.29 -6.57 -25.19
C LEU A 135 0.76 -6.89 -24.12
N SER A 136 2.05 -6.80 -24.47
CA SER A 136 3.16 -7.01 -23.54
C SER A 136 3.16 -6.04 -22.36
N THR A 137 2.85 -4.76 -22.59
CA THR A 137 2.82 -3.74 -21.53
C THR A 137 1.65 -3.99 -20.59
N LEU A 138 0.46 -4.31 -21.11
CA LEU A 138 -0.70 -4.64 -20.28
C LEU A 138 -0.49 -5.89 -19.41
N LEU A 139 0.10 -6.95 -19.98
CA LEU A 139 0.40 -8.17 -19.22
C LEU A 139 1.42 -7.89 -18.11
N LEU A 140 2.44 -7.08 -18.39
CA LEU A 140 3.44 -6.69 -17.41
C LEU A 140 2.83 -5.81 -16.30
N ASP A 141 2.00 -4.84 -16.65
CA ASP A 141 1.29 -3.98 -15.70
C ASP A 141 0.41 -4.80 -14.75
N PHE A 142 -0.31 -5.80 -15.28
CA PHE A 142 -1.12 -6.69 -14.48
C PHE A 142 -0.28 -7.59 -13.57
N LEU A 143 0.82 -8.15 -14.08
CA LEU A 143 1.76 -8.93 -13.28
C LEU A 143 2.34 -8.09 -12.14
N LEU A 144 2.76 -6.86 -12.44
CA LEU A 144 3.33 -5.94 -11.46
C LEU A 144 2.31 -5.59 -10.38
N ALA A 145 1.06 -5.32 -10.76
CA ALA A 145 -0.02 -5.04 -9.80
C ALA A 145 -0.28 -6.24 -8.87
N ILE A 146 -0.36 -7.47 -9.41
CA ILE A 146 -0.55 -8.69 -8.59
C ILE A 146 0.63 -8.89 -7.64
N CYS A 147 1.87 -8.78 -8.14
CA CYS A 147 3.07 -8.94 -7.34
C CYS A 147 3.15 -7.88 -6.22
N ALA A 148 2.80 -6.62 -6.52
CA ALA A 148 2.76 -5.54 -5.54
C ALA A 148 1.71 -5.76 -4.45
N ILE A 149 0.50 -6.18 -4.80
CA ILE A 149 -0.53 -6.50 -3.80
C ILE A 149 -0.12 -7.73 -2.98
N GLY A 150 0.40 -8.77 -3.64
CA GLY A 150 0.83 -10.01 -3.00
C GLY A 150 1.94 -9.81 -1.99
N ILE A 151 2.98 -9.01 -2.34
CA ILE A 151 4.09 -8.74 -1.43
C ILE A 151 3.62 -7.94 -0.20
N VAL A 152 2.75 -6.93 -0.38
CA VAL A 152 2.21 -6.14 0.74
C VAL A 152 1.40 -7.03 1.67
N LEU A 153 0.51 -7.88 1.14
CA LEU A 153 -0.27 -8.81 1.96
C LEU A 153 0.60 -9.83 2.69
N TRP A 154 1.66 -10.30 2.04
CA TRP A 154 2.62 -11.22 2.66
C TRP A 154 3.40 -10.56 3.79
N ILE A 155 3.89 -9.33 3.59
CA ILE A 155 4.58 -8.54 4.62
C ILE A 155 3.65 -8.29 5.81
N CYS A 156 2.42 -7.83 5.56
CA CYS A 156 1.46 -7.58 6.64
C CYS A 156 1.14 -8.84 7.45
N ARG A 157 0.97 -10.00 6.80
CA ARG A 157 0.63 -11.24 7.52
C ARG A 157 1.79 -11.85 8.28
N SER A 158 3.01 -11.61 7.83
CA SER A 158 4.21 -12.25 8.35
C SER A 158 5.10 -11.28 9.13
N SER A 159 4.57 -10.11 9.54
CA SER A 159 5.35 -9.05 10.18
C SER A 159 6.05 -9.53 11.45
N PHE A 160 5.38 -10.37 12.24
CA PHE A 160 5.95 -10.92 13.49
C PHE A 160 6.88 -12.13 13.30
N GLU A 161 6.85 -12.79 12.13
CA GLU A 161 7.53 -14.08 11.91
C GLU A 161 8.80 -13.95 11.07
N ASN A 162 8.81 -13.00 10.13
CA ASN A 162 9.88 -12.88 9.16
C ASN A 162 10.95 -11.89 9.61
N ASN A 163 12.19 -12.37 9.66
CA ASN A 163 13.34 -11.48 9.75
C ASN A 163 13.46 -10.63 8.47
N GLU A 164 13.91 -9.38 8.62
CA GLU A 164 14.18 -8.42 7.55
C GLU A 164 14.97 -9.05 6.39
N ARG A 165 15.96 -9.89 6.69
CA ARG A 165 16.78 -10.58 5.68
C ARG A 165 15.95 -11.52 4.78
N THR A 166 14.93 -12.16 5.34
CA THR A 166 14.04 -13.05 4.60
C THR A 166 13.16 -12.24 3.65
N VAL A 167 12.57 -11.15 4.14
CA VAL A 167 11.79 -10.20 3.33
C VAL A 167 12.62 -9.64 2.19
N GLN A 168 13.85 -9.21 2.47
CA GLN A 168 14.77 -8.69 1.45
C GLN A 168 15.10 -9.73 0.38
N LYS A 169 15.38 -10.98 0.76
CA LYS A 169 15.67 -12.07 -0.20
C LYS A 169 14.50 -12.32 -1.14
N TYR A 170 13.28 -12.45 -0.61
CA TYR A 170 12.10 -12.68 -1.46
C TYR A 170 11.75 -11.47 -2.31
N ALA A 171 11.97 -10.24 -1.82
CA ALA A 171 11.81 -9.03 -2.62
C ALA A 171 12.78 -8.99 -3.81
N ILE A 172 14.06 -9.34 -3.61
CA ILE A 172 15.05 -9.42 -4.68
C ILE A 172 14.68 -10.52 -5.69
N LEU A 173 14.25 -11.69 -5.21
CA LEU A 173 13.86 -12.81 -6.08
C LEU A 173 12.63 -12.45 -6.92
N LEU A 174 11.64 -11.77 -6.32
CA LEU A 174 10.47 -11.26 -7.03
C LEU A 174 10.86 -10.22 -8.08
N TRP A 175 11.78 -9.31 -7.75
CA TRP A 175 12.28 -8.31 -8.70
C TRP A 175 12.97 -8.97 -9.91
N LEU A 176 13.82 -9.96 -9.67
CA LEU A 176 14.47 -10.75 -10.74
C LEU A 176 13.43 -11.49 -11.59
N PHE A 177 12.40 -12.05 -10.97
CA PHE A 177 11.31 -12.72 -11.68
C PHE A 177 10.53 -11.76 -12.58
N VAL A 178 10.13 -10.59 -12.08
CA VAL A 178 9.42 -9.57 -12.87
C VAL A 178 10.30 -9.04 -14.00
N LEU A 179 11.61 -8.88 -13.76
CA LEU A 179 12.57 -8.49 -14.79
C LEU A 179 12.71 -9.56 -15.88
N ALA A 180 12.82 -10.84 -15.53
CA ALA A 180 12.86 -11.92 -16.51
C ALA A 180 11.56 -12.03 -17.30
N ALA A 181 10.42 -11.93 -16.61
CA ALA A 181 9.08 -11.97 -17.22
C ALA A 181 8.87 -10.80 -18.19
N SER A 182 9.37 -9.60 -17.88
CA SER A 182 9.25 -8.44 -18.75
C SER A 182 10.00 -8.63 -20.07
N VAL A 183 11.23 -9.18 -20.02
CA VAL A 183 12.02 -9.49 -21.22
C VAL A 183 11.30 -10.54 -22.07
N VAL A 184 10.80 -11.62 -21.46
CA VAL A 184 10.06 -12.67 -22.19
C VAL A 184 8.77 -12.11 -22.81
N CYS A 185 7.99 -11.32 -22.06
CA CYS A 185 6.77 -10.70 -22.58
C CYS A 185 7.07 -9.75 -23.75
N MET A 186 8.17 -9.00 -23.68
CA MET A 186 8.61 -8.15 -24.77
C MET A 186 8.98 -8.98 -26.01
N MET A 187 9.74 -10.07 -25.85
CA MET A 187 10.12 -10.91 -26.99
C MET A 187 8.92 -11.60 -27.66
N LEU A 188 7.94 -12.07 -26.88
CA LEU A 188 6.80 -12.83 -27.41
C LEU A 188 5.68 -11.95 -27.99
N PHE A 189 5.40 -10.79 -27.38
CA PHE A 189 4.18 -10.02 -27.64
C PHE A 189 4.43 -8.57 -28.10
N GLN A 190 5.66 -8.16 -28.37
CA GLN A 190 5.97 -6.79 -28.82
C GLN A 190 5.20 -6.34 -30.06
N ASN A 191 4.88 -7.26 -30.98
CA ASN A 191 4.26 -6.94 -32.26
C ASN A 191 2.73 -6.79 -32.19
N ILE A 192 2.11 -7.10 -31.05
CA ILE A 192 0.66 -7.04 -30.88
C ILE A 192 0.31 -5.69 -30.23
N ILE A 193 -0.02 -4.72 -31.08
CA ILE A 193 -0.56 -3.42 -30.66
C ILE A 193 -2.07 -3.56 -30.49
N LEU A 194 -2.57 -3.32 -29.27
CA LEU A 194 -3.99 -3.43 -28.95
C LEU A 194 -4.74 -2.13 -29.22
N LEU A 195 -4.14 -1.01 -28.82
CA LEU A 195 -4.80 0.28 -28.86
C LEU A 195 -3.79 1.40 -29.13
N GLN A 196 -4.20 2.35 -29.95
CA GLN A 196 -3.44 3.58 -30.23
C GLN A 196 -4.31 4.78 -29.87
N PHE A 197 -3.78 5.67 -29.05
CA PHE A 197 -4.49 6.85 -28.59
C PHE A 197 -3.50 7.98 -28.29
N PRO A 198 -3.93 9.25 -28.34
CA PRO A 198 -3.00 10.35 -28.13
C PRO A 198 -2.53 10.42 -26.67
N ILE A 199 -1.26 10.75 -26.46
CA ILE A 199 -0.58 10.75 -25.15
C ILE A 199 -1.28 11.64 -24.12
N TRP A 200 -1.85 12.78 -24.56
CA TRP A 200 -2.61 13.64 -23.65
C TRP A 200 -3.75 12.91 -22.96
N LEU A 201 -4.39 11.90 -23.59
CA LEU A 201 -5.45 11.11 -22.98
C LEU A 201 -4.92 10.22 -21.84
N LEU A 202 -3.71 9.66 -21.99
CA LEU A 202 -3.06 8.90 -20.93
C LEU A 202 -2.75 9.81 -19.72
N ILE A 203 -2.20 10.99 -20.00
CA ILE A 203 -1.84 11.98 -18.97
C ILE A 203 -3.08 12.46 -18.22
N THR A 204 -4.14 12.87 -18.93
CA THR A 204 -5.36 13.36 -18.29
C THR A 204 -6.06 12.27 -17.48
N THR A 205 -6.09 11.04 -17.98
CA THR A 205 -6.68 9.90 -17.24
C THR A 205 -5.85 9.58 -16.00
N SER A 206 -4.52 9.58 -16.09
CA SER A 206 -3.62 9.34 -14.93
C SER A 206 -3.80 10.42 -13.85
N ILE A 207 -3.88 11.70 -14.26
CA ILE A 207 -4.15 12.82 -13.34
C ILE A 207 -5.55 12.68 -12.72
N CYS A 208 -6.56 12.36 -13.51
CA CYS A 208 -7.93 12.17 -13.02
C CYS A 208 -8.00 11.03 -12.00
N CYS A 209 -7.35 9.89 -12.26
CA CYS A 209 -7.25 8.78 -11.33
C CYS A 209 -6.51 9.18 -10.03
N TYR A 210 -5.42 9.95 -10.14
CA TYR A 210 -4.70 10.44 -8.95
C TYR A 210 -5.55 11.42 -8.12
N LEU A 211 -6.26 12.35 -8.77
CA LEU A 211 -7.18 13.26 -8.09
C LEU A 211 -8.35 12.51 -7.44
N LEU A 212 -8.86 11.46 -8.10
CA LEU A 212 -9.89 10.60 -7.54
C LEU A 212 -9.36 9.82 -6.33
N HIS A 213 -8.13 9.30 -6.39
CA HIS A 213 -7.45 8.68 -5.25
C HIS A 213 -7.35 9.67 -4.07
N LEU A 214 -6.87 10.90 -4.32
CA LEU A 214 -6.76 11.94 -3.29
C LEU A 214 -8.14 12.31 -2.70
N PHE A 215 -9.18 12.33 -3.53
CA PHE A 215 -10.54 12.58 -3.09
C PHE A 215 -11.10 11.43 -2.25
N LEU A 216 -10.88 10.18 -2.66
CA LEU A 216 -11.30 8.99 -1.92
C LEU A 216 -10.56 8.86 -0.58
N GLU A 217 -9.29 9.25 -0.52
CA GLU A 217 -8.52 9.28 0.73
C GLU A 217 -9.02 10.38 1.70
N ARG A 218 -9.45 11.52 1.16
CA ARG A 218 -9.99 12.64 1.97
C ARG A 218 -11.47 12.48 2.32
N ALA A 219 -12.21 11.65 1.59
CA ALA A 219 -13.63 11.43 1.86
C ALA A 219 -13.76 10.80 3.25
N PRO A 220 -14.43 11.46 4.22
CA PRO A 220 -14.60 10.87 5.53
C PRO A 220 -15.28 9.52 5.39
N HIS A 221 -14.71 8.49 6.02
CA HIS A 221 -15.37 7.19 6.17
C HIS A 221 -16.68 7.41 6.94
N THR A 222 -17.74 7.65 6.18
CA THR A 222 -19.10 7.95 6.64
C THR A 222 -19.81 6.69 7.18
N GLY A 223 -19.04 5.73 7.68
CA GLY A 223 -19.51 4.44 8.19
C GLY A 223 -19.77 4.41 9.71
N ALA A 224 -19.20 5.32 10.50
CA ALA A 224 -19.37 5.34 11.94
C ALA A 224 -20.65 6.09 12.39
N LYS A 225 -21.81 5.68 11.86
CA LYS A 225 -23.11 5.93 12.49
C LYS A 225 -23.95 4.66 12.41
N ARG A 226 -23.74 3.78 13.38
CA ARG A 226 -24.80 3.10 14.12
C ARG A 226 -24.24 2.47 15.37
#